data_AF-A0A373RQG8-F1
#
_entry.id   AF-A0A373RQG8-F1
#
_cell.length_a   1.000
_cell.length_b   1.000
_cell.length_c   1.000
_cell.angle_alpha   90.00
_cell.angle_beta   90.00
_cell.angle_gamma   90.00
#
_symmetry.space_group_name_H-M   'P 1'
#
loop_
_entity.id
_entity.type
_entity.pdbx_description
1 polymer ?
#
loop_
_entity_poly.entity_id
_entity_poly.type
_entity_poly.pdbx_seq_one_letter_code
_entity_poly.pdbx_strand_id
1 'polypeptide(L)'
;ETIKRDIPLSLICAGLLMVLGISGLGDKSGMMLGHLDGVILIGFFAGYIVYMVQIALKANREGKKVEIEGGSDEDIKLLSVPKSIVFIVGGAVAIAVGGDVTVDAAARIAGDLGMSQTLIGLTIVSIGTSLPELVTS
;
A
#
# COMPACT_ATOMS: atom_id res chain seq x y z
N GLU A 1 -4.58 16.58 7.17
CA GLU A 1 -5.59 16.82 6.10
C GLU A 1 -5.85 15.60 5.21
N THR A 2 -4.85 14.75 4.98
CA THR A 2 -4.94 13.52 4.17
C THR A 2 -6.02 12.55 4.68
N ILE A 3 -6.12 12.33 6.00
CA ILE A 3 -7.15 11.47 6.62
C ILE A 3 -8.59 11.91 6.28
N LYS A 4 -8.86 13.23 6.23
CA LYS A 4 -10.20 13.75 5.88
C LYS A 4 -10.55 13.58 4.40
N ARG A 5 -9.56 13.26 3.55
CA ARG A 5 -9.74 13.13 2.10
C ARG A 5 -9.66 11.68 1.64
N ASP A 6 -8.78 10.88 2.23
CA ASP A 6 -8.54 9.50 1.82
C ASP A 6 -9.62 8.55 2.37
N ILE A 7 -10.12 8.79 3.59
CA ILE A 7 -11.21 8.00 4.19
C ILE A 7 -12.53 8.10 3.40
N PRO A 8 -13.05 9.29 3.04
CA PRO A 8 -14.29 9.35 2.26
C PRO A 8 -14.13 8.77 0.85
N LEU A 9 -12.94 8.90 0.24
CA LEU A 9 -12.68 8.29 -1.05
C LEU A 9 -12.66 6.76 -0.97
N SER A 10 -12.02 6.18 0.04
CA SER A 10 -11.98 4.72 0.22
C SER A 10 -13.37 4.14 0.49
N LEU A 11 -14.23 4.87 1.23
CA LEU A 11 -15.65 4.54 1.40
C LEU A 11 -16.43 4.58 0.08
N ILE A 12 -16.18 5.57 -0.78
CA ILE A 12 -16.80 5.65 -2.11
C ILE A 12 -16.34 4.47 -2.98
N CYS A 13 -15.05 4.15 -3.00
CA CYS A 13 -14.51 2.99 -3.73
C CYS A 13 -15.10 1.68 -3.22
N ALA A 14 -15.24 1.50 -1.90
CA ALA A 14 -15.88 0.31 -1.32
C ALA A 14 -17.36 0.20 -1.71
N GLY A 15 -18.10 1.31 -1.68
CA GLY A 15 -19.49 1.37 -2.13
C GLY A 15 -19.62 1.08 -3.63
N LEU A 16 -18.74 1.64 -4.45
CA LEU A 16 -18.67 1.36 -5.90
C LEU A 16 -18.44 -0.14 -6.15
N LEU A 17 -17.47 -0.75 -5.44
CA LEU A 17 -17.15 -2.17 -5.58
C LEU A 17 -18.35 -3.05 -5.17
N MET A 18 -19.06 -2.69 -4.10
CA MET A 18 -20.28 -3.36 -3.68
C MET A 18 -21.38 -3.26 -4.74
N VAL A 19 -21.59 -2.09 -5.34
CA VAL A 19 -22.58 -1.90 -6.40
C VAL A 19 -22.21 -2.68 -7.66
N LEU A 20 -20.94 -2.66 -8.08
CA LEU A 20 -20.45 -3.41 -9.24
C LEU A 20 -20.62 -4.93 -9.03
N GLY A 21 -20.30 -5.43 -7.84
CA GLY A 21 -20.43 -6.86 -7.50
C GLY A 21 -21.87 -7.36 -7.37
N ILE A 22 -22.82 -6.50 -6.96
CA ILE A 22 -24.26 -6.86 -6.90
C ILE A 22 -24.92 -6.70 -8.28
N SER A 23 -24.57 -5.66 -9.03
CA SER A 23 -25.24 -5.32 -10.29
C SER A 23 -24.75 -6.15 -11.47
N GLY A 24 -23.60 -6.82 -11.36
CA GLY A 24 -23.06 -7.71 -12.39
C GLY A 24 -22.91 -7.01 -13.74
N LEU A 25 -22.42 -5.77 -13.73
CA LEU A 25 -22.49 -4.85 -14.88
C LEU A 25 -21.66 -5.34 -16.09
N GLY A 26 -20.80 -6.34 -15.89
CA GLY A 26 -19.85 -6.83 -16.89
C GLY A 26 -19.98 -8.30 -17.35
N ASP A 27 -20.85 -9.14 -16.78
CA ASP A 27 -20.90 -10.56 -17.19
C ASP A 27 -22.25 -11.28 -17.01
N LYS A 28 -22.69 -11.98 -18.07
CA LYS A 28 -23.85 -12.91 -18.05
C LYS A 28 -23.43 -14.36 -17.76
N SER A 29 -22.13 -14.63 -17.53
CA SER A 29 -21.55 -15.97 -17.38
C SER A 29 -21.42 -16.47 -15.94
N GLY A 30 -21.86 -15.71 -14.93
CA GLY A 30 -21.85 -16.13 -13.52
C GLY A 30 -20.57 -15.81 -12.74
N MET A 31 -19.63 -15.04 -13.33
CA MET A 31 -18.54 -14.42 -12.55
C MET A 31 -19.09 -13.17 -11.84
N MET A 32 -19.00 -13.13 -10.50
CA MET A 32 -19.54 -12.00 -9.71
C MET A 32 -18.82 -10.65 -9.97
N LEU A 33 -17.58 -10.67 -10.46
CA LEU A 33 -16.83 -9.48 -10.92
C LEU A 33 -16.27 -9.73 -12.33
N GLY A 34 -16.69 -8.92 -13.31
CA GLY A 34 -16.26 -9.05 -14.70
C GLY A 34 -14.96 -8.28 -15.00
N HIS A 35 -14.37 -8.57 -16.16
CA HIS A 35 -13.19 -7.84 -16.66
C HIS A 35 -13.46 -6.34 -16.85
N LEU A 36 -14.69 -5.98 -17.22
CA LEU A 36 -15.14 -4.59 -17.34
C LEU A 36 -15.11 -3.86 -15.98
N ASP A 37 -15.53 -4.52 -14.91
CA ASP A 37 -15.50 -3.96 -13.55
C ASP A 37 -14.05 -3.71 -13.10
N GLY A 38 -13.13 -4.62 -13.44
CA GLY A 38 -11.70 -4.44 -13.20
C GLY A 38 -11.11 -3.22 -13.92
N VAL A 39 -11.48 -3.00 -15.19
CA VAL A 39 -11.04 -1.81 -15.95
C VAL A 39 -11.57 -0.53 -15.33
N ILE A 40 -12.82 -0.52 -14.84
CA ILE A 40 -13.40 0.62 -14.13
C ILE A 40 -12.60 0.94 -12.86
N LEU A 41 -12.27 -0.08 -12.06
CA LEU A 41 -11.49 0.09 -10.83
C LEU A 41 -10.06 0.60 -11.11
N ILE A 42 -9.39 0.08 -12.14
CA ILE A 42 -8.06 0.57 -12.56
C ILE A 42 -8.14 2.03 -13.00
N GLY A 43 -9.18 2.41 -13.74
CA GLY A 43 -9.39 3.80 -14.16
C GLY A 43 -9.55 4.75 -12.96
N PHE A 44 -10.34 4.35 -11.96
CA PHE A 44 -10.48 5.11 -10.70
C PHE A 44 -9.16 5.22 -9.94
N PHE A 45 -8.43 4.11 -9.83
CA PHE A 45 -7.13 4.07 -9.15
C PHE A 45 -6.11 4.99 -9.83
N ALA A 46 -6.00 4.95 -11.16
CA ALA A 46 -5.15 5.85 -11.91
C ALA A 46 -5.55 7.32 -11.72
N GLY A 47 -6.85 7.62 -11.76
CA GLY A 47 -7.38 8.96 -11.50
C GLY A 47 -7.01 9.48 -10.10
N TYR A 48 -7.08 8.61 -9.08
CA TYR A 48 -6.67 8.95 -7.72
C TYR A 48 -5.17 9.27 -7.62
N ILE A 49 -4.31 8.46 -8.24
CA ILE A 49 -2.86 8.72 -8.28
C ILE A 49 -2.56 10.07 -8.93
N VAL A 50 -3.18 10.37 -10.07
CA VAL A 50 -3.00 11.66 -10.76
C VAL A 50 -3.46 12.82 -9.88
N TYR A 51 -4.61 12.71 -9.23
CA TYR A 51 -5.13 13.71 -8.31
C TYR A 51 -4.16 13.95 -7.13
N MET A 52 -3.66 12.87 -6.52
CA MET A 52 -2.70 12.94 -5.42
C MET A 52 -1.37 13.59 -5.84
N VAL A 53 -0.85 13.24 -7.02
CA VAL A 53 0.37 13.85 -7.58
C VAL A 53 0.16 15.33 -7.86
N GLN A 54 -0.97 15.73 -8.45
CA GLN A 54 -1.28 17.15 -8.70
C GLN A 54 -1.31 17.98 -7.41
N ILE A 55 -1.87 17.42 -6.33
CA ILE A 55 -1.88 18.07 -5.02
C ILE A 55 -0.47 18.19 -4.47
N ALA A 56 0.33 17.12 -4.53
CA ALA A 56 1.70 17.13 -4.04
C ALA A 56 2.57 18.15 -4.80
N LEU A 57 2.42 18.21 -6.13
CA LEU A 57 3.11 19.19 -6.99
C LEU A 57 2.67 20.62 -6.70
N LYS A 58 1.37 20.84 -6.45
CA LYS A 58 0.84 22.17 -6.06
C LYS A 58 1.38 22.61 -4.71
N ALA A 59 1.43 21.72 -3.72
CA ALA A 59 1.97 22.02 -2.39
C ALA A 59 3.47 22.36 -2.43
N ASN A 60 4.26 21.68 -3.27
CA ASN A 60 5.67 21.97 -3.49
C ASN A 60 5.86 23.36 -4.15
N ARG A 61 5.01 23.69 -5.14
CA ARG A 61 5.04 24.99 -5.85
C ARG A 61 4.68 26.18 -4.95
N GLU A 62 3.84 25.97 -3.94
CA GLU A 62 3.46 26.98 -2.94
C GLU A 62 4.52 27.13 -1.83
N GLY A 63 5.67 26.47 -1.93
CA GLY A 63 6.78 26.60 -0.97
C GLY A 63 6.45 26.07 0.43
N LYS A 64 5.34 25.31 0.57
CA LYS A 64 4.94 24.73 1.83
C LYS A 64 5.91 23.60 2.15
N LYS A 65 6.76 23.80 3.18
CA LYS A 65 7.52 22.70 3.76
C LYS A 65 6.51 21.63 4.16
N VAL A 66 6.62 20.45 3.54
CA VAL A 66 5.93 19.26 4.02
C VAL A 66 6.50 19.01 5.41
N GLU A 67 5.70 19.27 6.45
CA GLU A 67 6.04 18.85 7.80
C GLU A 67 6.20 17.33 7.76
N ILE A 68 7.42 16.86 7.98
CA ILE A 68 7.71 15.45 8.17
C ILE A 68 7.27 15.16 9.61
N GLU A 69 6.09 14.56 9.78
CA GLU A 69 5.67 14.02 11.09
C GLU A 69 6.72 12.99 11.53
N GLY A 70 7.32 13.19 12.72
CA GLY A 70 8.24 12.23 13.34
C GLY A 70 9.75 12.47 13.17
N GLY A 71 10.19 13.56 12.53
CA GLY A 71 11.61 13.89 12.42
C GLY A 71 12.20 14.41 13.75
N SER A 72 13.19 13.72 14.30
CA SER A 72 14.07 14.29 15.33
C SER A 72 14.76 15.55 14.79
N ASP A 73 15.00 16.52 15.67
CA ASP A 73 15.63 17.83 15.42
C ASP A 73 17.13 17.72 15.03
N GLU A 74 17.53 16.66 14.32
CA GLU A 74 18.87 16.48 13.80
C GLU A 74 18.98 17.12 12.41
N ASP A 75 20.00 17.96 12.25
CA ASP A 75 20.36 18.63 11.00
C ASP A 75 20.22 17.69 9.79
N ILE A 76 19.24 17.99 8.94
CA ILE A 76 19.04 17.29 7.66
C ILE A 76 20.27 17.55 6.79
N LYS A 77 21.27 16.67 6.87
CA LYS A 77 22.41 16.67 5.96
C LYS A 77 21.87 16.35 4.57
N LEU A 78 21.81 17.36 3.71
CA LEU A 78 21.45 17.21 2.30
C LEU A 78 22.46 16.28 1.62
N LEU A 79 22.11 15.01 1.52
CA LEU A 79 22.89 14.05 0.76
C LEU A 79 22.74 14.34 -0.74
N SER A 80 23.84 14.15 -1.48
CA SER A 80 23.82 14.24 -2.94
C SER A 80 22.81 13.25 -3.51
N VAL A 81 22.05 13.66 -4.52
CA VAL A 81 20.97 12.87 -5.15
C VAL A 81 21.35 11.41 -5.45
N PRO A 82 22.56 11.09 -5.96
CA PRO A 82 22.95 9.70 -6.20
C PRO A 82 23.04 8.88 -4.91
N LYS A 83 23.52 9.47 -3.80
CA LYS A 83 23.57 8.79 -2.50
C LYS A 83 22.17 8.53 -1.96
N SER A 84 21.26 9.50 -2.08
CA SER A 84 19.86 9.34 -1.66
C SER A 84 19.17 8.21 -2.42
N ILE A 85 19.39 8.12 -3.74
CA ILE A 85 18.86 7.01 -4.55
C ILE A 85 19.40 5.66 -4.07
N VAL A 86 20.70 5.57 -3.78
CA VAL A 86 21.30 4.33 -3.26
C VAL A 86 20.69 3.93 -1.92
N PHE A 87 20.49 4.87 -1.00
CA PHE A 87 19.86 4.58 0.29
C PHE A 87 18.39 4.19 0.15
N ILE A 88 17.62 4.84 -0.74
CA ILE A 88 16.21 4.50 -1.00
C ILE A 88 16.10 3.08 -1.56
N VAL A 89 16.86 2.78 -2.61
CA VAL A 89 16.80 1.46 -3.27
C VAL A 89 17.35 0.38 -2.33
N GLY A 90 18.48 0.64 -1.67
CA GLY A 90 19.08 -0.30 -0.72
C GLY A 90 18.18 -0.59 0.48
N GLY A 91 17.57 0.45 1.05
CA GLY A 91 16.60 0.31 2.14
C GLY A 91 15.35 -0.45 1.73
N ALA A 92 14.77 -0.14 0.57
CA ALA A 92 13.61 -0.85 0.04
C ALA A 92 13.88 -2.35 -0.17
N VAL A 93 15.03 -2.69 -0.77
CA VAL A 93 15.43 -4.09 -0.95
C VAL A 93 15.68 -4.77 0.40
N ALA A 94 16.37 -4.12 1.33
CA ALA A 94 16.66 -4.69 2.64
C ALA A 94 15.38 -4.97 3.44
N ILE A 95 14.41 -4.08 3.39
CA ILE A 95 13.12 -4.25 4.08
C ILE A 95 12.30 -5.36 3.40
N ALA A 96 12.23 -5.39 2.06
CA ALA A 96 11.50 -6.43 1.34
C ALA A 96 12.06 -7.84 1.65
N VAL A 97 13.38 -8.00 1.51
CA VAL A 97 14.05 -9.28 1.79
C VAL A 97 13.97 -9.64 3.26
N GLY A 98 14.17 -8.67 4.16
CA GLY A 98 14.06 -8.90 5.60
C GLY A 98 12.64 -9.32 6.02
N GLY A 99 11.62 -8.74 5.39
CA GLY A 99 10.23 -9.12 5.55
C GLY A 99 9.99 -10.57 5.13
N ASP A 100 10.33 -10.91 3.88
CA ASP A 100 10.14 -12.26 3.33
C ASP A 100 10.83 -13.34 4.20
N VAL A 101 12.09 -13.11 4.59
CA VAL A 101 12.84 -14.04 5.45
C VAL A 101 12.17 -14.21 6.81
N THR A 102 11.66 -13.13 7.40
CA THR A 102 10.98 -13.17 8.69
C THR A 102 9.68 -13.96 8.60
N VAL A 103 8.89 -13.73 7.55
CA VAL A 103 7.61 -14.42 7.32
C VAL A 103 7.82 -15.90 7.07
N ASP A 104 8.81 -16.27 6.26
CA ASP A 104 9.16 -17.65 5.97
C ASP A 104 9.63 -18.41 7.21
N ALA A 105 10.49 -17.78 8.02
CA ALA A 105 10.96 -18.39 9.27
C ALA A 105 9.80 -18.57 10.26
N ALA A 106 8.95 -17.56 10.43
CA ALA A 106 7.77 -17.63 11.28
C ALA A 106 6.78 -18.71 10.83
N ALA A 107 6.53 -18.82 9.52
CA ALA A 107 5.65 -19.83 8.95
C ALA A 107 6.17 -21.25 9.17
N ARG A 108 7.49 -21.47 9.03
CA ARG A 108 8.14 -22.77 9.32
C ARG A 108 8.00 -23.15 10.78
N ILE A 109 8.32 -22.23 11.70
CA ILE A 109 8.20 -22.48 13.14
C ILE A 109 6.75 -22.82 13.51
N ALA A 110 5.77 -22.07 12.97
CA ALA A 110 4.36 -22.35 13.21
C ALA A 110 3.92 -23.73 12.66
N GLY A 111 4.43 -24.12 11.49
CA GLY A 111 4.21 -25.45 10.94
C GLY A 111 4.78 -26.56 11.82
N ASP A 112 6.00 -26.39 12.32
CA ASP A 112 6.65 -27.34 13.24
C ASP A 112 5.92 -27.44 14.58
N LEU A 113 5.25 -26.37 15.02
CA LEU A 113 4.38 -26.34 16.20
C LEU A 113 2.99 -26.94 15.94
N GLY A 114 2.73 -27.49 14.75
CA GLY A 114 1.50 -28.19 14.40
C GLY A 114 0.37 -27.27 13.90
N MET A 115 0.68 -26.03 13.54
CA MET A 115 -0.32 -25.09 13.01
C MET A 115 -0.72 -25.46 11.58
N SER A 116 -2.01 -25.37 11.25
CA SER A 116 -2.49 -25.69 9.90
C SER A 116 -2.05 -24.64 8.88
N GLN A 117 -1.81 -25.05 7.63
CA GLN A 117 -1.41 -24.15 6.54
C GLN A 117 -2.43 -23.02 6.34
N THR A 118 -3.72 -23.30 6.52
CA THR A 118 -4.79 -22.30 6.46
C THR A 118 -4.63 -21.23 7.53
N LEU A 119 -4.33 -21.63 8.78
CA LEU A 119 -4.16 -20.68 9.87
C LEU A 119 -2.88 -19.85 9.69
N ILE A 120 -1.80 -20.47 9.20
CA ILE A 120 -0.54 -19.78 8.87
C ILE A 120 -0.78 -18.72 7.79
N GLY A 121 -1.48 -19.08 6.71
CA GLY A 121 -1.80 -18.16 5.61
C GLY A 121 -2.69 -17.00 6.04
N LEU A 122 -3.72 -17.26 6.87
CA LEU A 122 -4.64 -16.23 7.34
C LEU A 122 -3.99 -15.25 8.33
N THR A 123 -2.94 -15.66 9.05
CA THR A 123 -2.37 -14.88 10.15
C THR A 123 -0.94 -14.39 9.86
N ILE A 124 0.02 -15.30 9.75
CA ILE A 124 1.44 -14.97 9.62
C ILE A 124 1.73 -14.34 8.27
N VAL A 125 1.19 -14.92 7.18
CA VAL A 125 1.43 -14.39 5.83
C VAL A 125 0.72 -13.06 5.60
N SER A 126 -0.54 -12.93 6.05
CA SER A 126 -1.32 -11.70 5.89
C SER A 126 -0.72 -10.50 6.65
N ILE A 127 -0.23 -10.73 7.87
CA ILE A 127 0.50 -9.71 8.63
C ILE A 127 1.87 -9.47 7.99
N GLY A 128 2.53 -10.55 7.57
CA GLY A 128 3.85 -10.53 6.94
C GLY A 128 3.97 -9.64 5.72
N THR A 129 2.97 -9.66 4.83
CA THR A 129 2.94 -8.81 3.63
C THR A 129 2.77 -7.32 3.93
N SER A 130 2.41 -6.96 5.17
CA SER A 130 2.31 -5.57 5.64
C SER A 130 3.49 -5.15 6.52
N LEU A 131 4.46 -6.05 6.74
CA LEU A 131 5.61 -5.79 7.61
C LEU A 131 6.52 -4.67 7.08
N PRO A 132 6.82 -4.58 5.77
CA PRO A 132 7.56 -3.45 5.21
C PRO A 132 6.94 -2.09 5.52
N GLU A 133 5.61 -2.00 5.41
CA GLU A 133 4.83 -0.80 5.66
C GLU A 133 4.75 -0.47 7.15
N LEU A 134 4.62 -1.48 8.01
CA LEU A 134 4.55 -1.31 9.47
C LEU A 134 5.85 -0.77 10.07
N VAL A 135 7.01 -1.12 9.50
CA VAL A 135 8.31 -0.66 10.00
C VAL A 135 8.64 0.75 9.51
N THR A 136 7.95 1.23 8.48
CA THR A 136 8.19 2.53 7.83
C THR A 136 7.13 3.59 8.10
N SER A 137 5.97 3.20 8.64
CA SER A 137 4.87 4.10 9.04
C SER A 137 5.11 4.77 10.39
#